data_AF-A0A7V3YKB6-F1
#
_entry.id   AF-A0A7V3YKB6-F1
#
_cell.length_a   1.000
_cell.length_b   1.000
_cell.length_c   1.000
_cell.angle_alpha   90.00
_cell.angle_beta   90.00
_cell.angle_gamma   90.00
#
_symmetry.space_group_name_H-M   'P 1'
#
loop_
_entity.id
_entity.type
_entity.pdbx_description
1 polymer ?
#
loop_
_entity_poly.entity_id
_entity_poly.type
_entity_poly.pdbx_seq_one_letter_code
_entity_poly.pdbx_strand_id
1 'polypeptide(L)'
;MRRSGCTDLPLHGGQCPPWLFERMKRLGGCIIEAIVALFGPEEFLRRIGGPVFFQSLGCLLGFDWHSSGLTTTLCGALKEAVRGKEKDLGLYICGGKGG
;
A
#
# COMPACT_ATOMS: atom_id res chain seq x y z
N MET A 1 -27.25 -4.73 -10.14
CA MET A 1 -25.81 -5.12 -10.19
C MET A 1 -25.70 -6.64 -10.16
N ARG A 2 -25.02 -7.26 -11.13
CA ARG A 2 -24.69 -8.69 -11.12
C ARG A 2 -23.51 -8.90 -10.16
N ARG A 3 -23.60 -9.80 -9.17
CA ARG A 3 -22.45 -10.16 -8.31
C ARG A 3 -21.36 -10.79 -9.20
N SER A 4 -20.19 -10.18 -9.26
CA SER A 4 -19.06 -10.59 -10.10
C SER A 4 -18.05 -11.51 -9.41
N GLY A 5 -18.30 -11.89 -8.15
CA GLY A 5 -17.47 -12.82 -7.37
C GLY A 5 -17.78 -12.77 -5.87
N CYS A 6 -17.37 -13.80 -5.14
CA CYS A 6 -17.41 -13.87 -3.67
C CYS A 6 -16.02 -14.29 -3.19
N THR A 7 -15.52 -13.65 -2.14
CA THR A 7 -14.19 -13.92 -1.57
C THR A 7 -14.33 -14.02 -0.05
N ASP A 8 -13.92 -15.15 0.52
CA ASP A 8 -13.86 -15.33 1.97
C ASP A 8 -12.55 -14.75 2.51
N LEU A 9 -12.66 -13.80 3.45
CA LEU A 9 -11.55 -13.09 4.07
C LEU A 9 -11.44 -13.55 5.54
N PRO A 10 -10.49 -14.43 5.89
CA PRO A 10 -10.30 -14.84 7.27
C PRO A 10 -9.87 -13.63 8.11
N LEU A 11 -10.45 -13.50 9.30
CA LEU A 11 -9.99 -12.55 10.31
C LEU A 11 -8.64 -13.01 10.85
N HIS A 12 -7.56 -12.41 10.34
CA HIS A 12 -6.23 -12.59 10.89
C HIS A 12 -6.08 -11.68 12.11
N GLY A 13 -5.97 -12.29 13.29
CA GLY A 13 -5.63 -11.57 14.51
C GLY A 13 -4.15 -11.18 14.55
N GLY A 14 -3.83 -10.06 15.21
CA GLY A 14 -2.45 -9.61 15.39
C GLY A 14 -2.07 -8.39 14.53
N GLN A 15 -0.82 -7.94 14.69
CA GLN A 15 -0.26 -6.82 13.94
C GLN A 15 0.74 -7.35 12.90
N CYS A 16 0.98 -6.56 11.85
CA CYS A 16 2.05 -6.84 10.90
C CYS A 16 3.39 -6.94 11.66
N PRO A 17 4.16 -8.03 11.52
CA PRO A 17 5.44 -8.16 12.19
C PRO A 17 6.37 -6.99 11.83
N PRO A 18 7.10 -6.40 12.80
CA PRO A 18 7.95 -5.23 12.54
C PRO A 18 8.95 -5.43 11.40
N TRP A 19 9.55 -6.62 11.32
CA TRP A 19 10.51 -6.96 10.26
C TRP A 19 9.88 -6.96 8.86
N LEU A 20 8.61 -7.34 8.74
CA LEU A 20 7.89 -7.31 7.46
C LEU A 20 7.55 -5.88 7.11
N PHE A 21 7.02 -5.13 8.08
CA PHE A 21 6.68 -3.73 7.91
C PHE A 21 7.88 -2.88 7.43
N GLU A 22 9.06 -3.09 8.01
CA GLU A 22 10.30 -2.42 7.53
C GLU A 22 10.63 -2.74 6.08
N ARG A 23 10.44 -3.99 5.64
CA ARG A 23 10.65 -4.39 4.23
C ARG A 23 9.59 -3.77 3.31
N MET A 24 8.33 -3.74 3.74
CA MET A 24 7.23 -3.10 3.02
C MET A 24 7.51 -1.62 2.79
N LYS A 25 7.96 -0.89 3.83
CA LYS A 25 8.34 0.52 3.71
C LYS A 25 9.42 0.74 2.66
N ARG A 26 10.51 -0.03 2.74
CA ARG A 26 11.65 0.11 1.83
C ARG A 26 11.25 -0.17 0.38
N LEU A 27 10.62 -1.32 0.12
CA LEU A 27 10.22 -1.70 -1.24
C LEU A 27 9.10 -0.80 -1.79
N GLY A 28 8.10 -0.49 -0.95
CA GLY A 28 7.00 0.41 -1.32
C GLY A 28 7.50 1.81 -1.67
N GLY A 29 8.47 2.34 -0.92
CA GLY A 29 9.13 3.61 -1.23
C GLY A 29 9.83 3.58 -2.60
N CYS A 30 10.63 2.54 -2.88
CA CYS A 30 11.29 2.40 -4.18
C CYS A 30 10.30 2.30 -5.34
N ILE A 31 9.16 1.61 -5.15
CA ILE A 31 8.11 1.52 -6.17
C ILE A 31 7.45 2.89 -6.40
N ILE A 32 7.13 3.63 -5.34
CA ILE A 32 6.59 5.00 -5.45
C ILE A 32 7.58 5.89 -6.20
N GLU A 33 8.84 5.92 -5.77
CA GLU A 33 9.90 6.70 -6.40
C GLU A 33 10.04 6.37 -7.88
N ALA A 34 10.03 5.09 -8.25
CA ALA A 34 10.11 4.66 -9.64
C ALA A 34 8.89 5.11 -10.46
N ILE A 35 7.68 4.98 -9.92
CA ILE A 35 6.46 5.44 -10.62
C ILE A 35 6.49 6.96 -10.81
N VAL A 36 6.81 7.71 -9.76
CA VAL A 36 6.88 9.17 -9.80
C VAL A 36 7.96 9.64 -10.77
N ALA A 37 9.14 9.03 -10.76
CA ALA A 37 10.24 9.40 -11.65
C ALA A 37 9.92 9.13 -13.14
N LEU A 38 9.17 8.06 -13.43
CA LEU A 38 8.86 7.66 -14.81
C LEU A 38 7.57 8.29 -15.35
N PHE A 39 6.59 8.56 -14.49
CA PHE A 39 5.22 8.91 -14.91
C PHE A 39 4.60 10.10 -14.14
N GLY A 40 5.28 10.62 -13.13
CA GLY A 40 4.79 11.70 -12.27
C GLY A 40 3.87 11.23 -11.13
N PRO A 41 3.56 12.14 -10.17
CA PRO A 41 2.76 11.82 -8.98
C PRO A 41 1.30 11.47 -9.28
N GLU A 42 0.71 12.08 -10.31
CA GLU A 42 -0.68 11.83 -10.71
C GLU A 42 -0.91 10.37 -11.13
N GLU A 43 0.08 9.76 -11.80
CA GLU A 43 -0.01 8.36 -12.21
C GLU A 43 -0.03 7.43 -11.01
N PHE A 44 0.74 7.73 -9.95
CA PHE A 44 0.67 6.97 -8.72
C PHE A 44 -0.73 7.04 -8.09
N LEU A 45 -1.32 8.24 -8.01
CA LEU A 45 -2.69 8.44 -7.50
C LEU A 45 -3.72 7.66 -8.34
N ARG A 46 -3.59 7.68 -9.66
CA ARG A 46 -4.48 6.93 -10.56
C ARG A 46 -4.36 5.42 -10.35
N ARG A 47 -3.14 4.90 -10.20
CA ARG A 47 -2.89 3.46 -9.98
C ARG A 47 -3.38 3.01 -8.61
N ILE A 48 -3.04 3.74 -7.55
CA ILE A 48 -3.38 3.35 -6.18
C ILE A 48 -4.90 3.38 -5.93
N GLY A 49 -5.66 4.20 -6.66
CA GLY A 49 -7.12 4.20 -6.64
C GLY A 49 -7.77 2.96 -7.30
N GLY A 50 -7.01 2.20 -8.09
CA GLY A 50 -7.49 0.97 -8.72
C GLY A 50 -7.45 -0.21 -7.75
N PRO A 51 -8.57 -0.93 -7.51
CA PRO A 51 -8.63 -1.99 -6.50
C PRO A 51 -7.66 -3.15 -6.82
N VAL A 52 -7.49 -3.48 -8.10
CA VAL A 52 -6.57 -4.55 -8.53
C VAL A 52 -5.12 -4.15 -8.25
N PHE A 53 -4.73 -2.92 -8.58
CA PHE A 53 -3.37 -2.45 -8.34
C PHE A 53 -3.08 -2.32 -6.84
N PHE A 54 -4.00 -1.76 -6.06
CA PHE A 54 -3.88 -1.65 -4.60
C PHE A 54 -3.66 -3.01 -3.94
N GLN A 55 -4.51 -3.99 -4.29
CA GLN A 55 -4.41 -5.34 -3.78
C GLN A 55 -3.10 -6.03 -4.21
N SER A 56 -2.74 -5.89 -5.49
CA SER A 56 -1.51 -6.46 -6.04
C SER A 56 -0.27 -5.87 -5.39
N LEU A 57 -0.27 -4.56 -5.10
CA LEU A 57 0.81 -3.90 -4.38
C LEU A 57 0.92 -4.45 -2.96
N GLY A 58 -0.19 -4.60 -2.25
CA GLY A 58 -0.18 -5.25 -0.92
C GLY A 58 0.43 -6.64 -0.94
N CYS A 59 0.05 -7.47 -1.92
CA CYS A 59 0.60 -8.81 -2.13
C CYS A 59 2.10 -8.78 -2.48
N LEU A 60 2.51 -7.89 -3.37
CA LEU A 60 3.89 -7.71 -3.78
C LEU A 60 4.80 -7.32 -2.61
N LEU A 61 4.29 -6.51 -1.67
CA LEU A 61 5.01 -6.13 -0.46
C LEU A 61 5.04 -7.25 0.61
N GLY A 62 4.49 -8.43 0.31
CA GLY A 62 4.53 -9.60 1.18
C GLY A 62 3.35 -9.72 2.14
N PHE A 63 2.26 -8.98 1.89
CA PHE A 63 1.04 -9.07 2.70
C PHE A 63 0.01 -9.96 2.00
N ASP A 64 -0.57 -10.93 2.70
CA ASP A 64 -1.47 -11.90 2.06
C ASP A 64 -2.74 -11.26 1.52
N TRP A 65 -3.17 -11.77 0.37
CA TRP A 65 -4.34 -11.29 -0.36
C TRP A 65 -5.64 -11.39 0.45
N HIS A 66 -5.72 -12.36 1.36
CA HIS A 66 -6.90 -12.61 2.19
C HIS A 66 -6.86 -11.90 3.55
N SER A 67 -5.86 -11.05 3.81
CA SER A 67 -5.72 -10.39 5.11
C SER A 67 -6.61 -9.16 5.22
N SER A 68 -7.51 -9.16 6.20
CA SER A 68 -8.39 -8.02 6.52
C SER A 68 -7.62 -6.76 6.93
N GLY A 69 -6.35 -6.91 7.34
CA GLY A 69 -5.46 -5.81 7.69
C GLY A 69 -4.80 -5.11 6.50
N LEU A 70 -4.96 -5.60 5.26
CA LEU A 70 -4.16 -5.18 4.11
C LEU A 70 -4.23 -3.67 3.88
N THR A 71 -5.43 -3.10 3.80
CA THR A 71 -5.60 -1.66 3.60
C THR A 71 -4.91 -0.83 4.67
N THR A 72 -4.99 -1.28 5.92
CA THR A 72 -4.40 -0.58 7.05
C THR A 72 -2.87 -0.62 7.00
N THR A 73 -2.32 -1.82 6.84
CA THR A 73 -0.88 -2.05 6.88
C THR A 73 -0.19 -1.48 5.64
N LEU A 74 -0.77 -1.65 4.46
CA LEU A 74 -0.24 -1.09 3.21
C LEU A 74 -0.19 0.44 3.29
N CYS A 75 -1.30 1.10 3.63
CA CYS A 75 -1.32 2.56 3.75
C CYS A 75 -0.33 3.07 4.79
N GLY A 76 -0.21 2.38 5.94
CA GLY A 76 0.80 2.71 6.95
C GLY A 76 2.23 2.59 6.43
N ALA A 77 2.56 1.50 5.72
CA ALA A 77 3.89 1.30 5.16
C ALA A 77 4.23 2.35 4.09
N LEU A 78 3.28 2.65 3.19
CA LEU A 78 3.50 3.68 2.16
C LEU A 78 3.62 5.08 2.77
N LYS A 79 2.83 5.40 3.80
CA LYS A 79 2.94 6.66 4.53
C LYS A 79 4.32 6.85 5.15
N GLU A 80 4.82 5.84 5.84
CA GLU A 80 6.17 5.89 6.42
C GLU A 80 7.27 5.89 5.36
N ALA A 81 7.05 5.28 4.20
CA ALA A 81 8.00 5.31 3.08
C ALA A 81 8.13 6.70 2.43
N VAL A 82 7.04 7.47 2.40
CA VAL A 82 6.97 8.83 1.82
C VAL A 82 7.36 9.90 2.84
N ARG A 83 7.38 9.58 4.14
CA ARG A 83 7.70 10.53 5.21
C ARG A 83 9.05 11.21 4.98
N GLY A 84 9.05 12.55 4.96
CA GLY A 84 10.24 13.38 4.72
C GLY A 84 10.62 13.53 3.25
N LYS A 85 9.89 12.91 2.33
CA LYS A 85 10.06 13.00 0.86
C LYS A 85 8.84 13.56 0.16
N GLU A 86 7.85 14.07 0.91
CA GLU A 86 6.54 14.47 0.39
C GLU A 86 6.65 15.55 -0.69
N LYS A 87 7.54 16.54 -0.47
CA LYS A 87 7.76 17.65 -1.38
C LYS A 87 8.44 17.20 -2.68
N ASP A 88 9.43 16.32 -2.57
CA ASP A 88 10.19 15.84 -3.72
C ASP A 88 9.34 14.89 -4.59
N LEU A 89 8.51 14.08 -3.94
CA LEU A 89 7.59 13.16 -4.62
C LEU A 89 6.30 13.83 -5.09
N GLY A 90 5.93 14.99 -4.56
CA GLY A 90 4.63 15.62 -4.80
C GLY A 90 3.45 14.80 -4.26
N LEU A 91 3.67 13.98 -3.23
CA LEU A 91 2.68 13.04 -2.69
C LEU A 91 2.59 13.15 -1.17
N TYR A 92 1.36 13.16 -0.67
CA TYR A 92 1.06 13.10 0.77
C TYR A 92 0.10 11.95 1.04
N ILE A 93 0.47 11.04 1.94
CA ILE A 93 -0.34 9.89 2.32
C ILE A 93 -0.87 10.10 3.73
N CYS A 94 -2.18 10.34 3.84
CA CYS A 94 -2.83 10.63 5.12
C CYS A 94 -3.38 9.37 5.82
N GLY A 95 -3.67 8.32 5.05
CA GLY A 95 -4.30 7.07 5.53
C GLY A 95 -3.32 6.07 6.16
N GLY A 96 -3.89 5.02 6.76
CA GLY A 96 -3.20 4.04 7.60
C GLY A 96 -3.71 4.12 9.05
N LYS A 97 -3.51 3.06 9.86
CA LYS A 97 -3.71 3.20 11.31
C LYS A 97 -2.59 4.08 11.86
N GLY A 98 -2.96 5.12 12.60
CA GLY A 98 -2.02 5.76 13.52
C GLY A 98 -1.54 4.71 14.51
N GLY A 99 -0.22 4.55 14.59
CA GLY A 99 0.39 4.04 15.81
C GLY A 99 0.21 5.05 16.93
#